data_AF-A0A820DN96-F1
#
_entry.id   AF-A0A820DN96-F1
#
_cell.length_a   1.000
_cell.length_b   1.000
_cell.length_c   1.000
_cell.angle_alpha   90.00
_cell.angle_beta   90.00
_cell.angle_gamma   90.00
#
_symmetry.space_group_name_H-M   'P 1'
#
loop_
_entity.id
_entity.type
_entity.pdbx_description
1 polymer ?
#
loop_
_entity_poly.entity_id
_entity_poly.type
_entity_poly.pdbx_seq_one_letter_code
_entity_poly.pdbx_strand_id
1 'polypeptide(L)'
;LTNWNVKAPIEAKYRALKCYIETIASSTSEYKNIAKLIQSSTDSGEQIIIHNIFNVTKQTDVLNFCNTLSNQRQLFHGSKYTNFLGILSRGLVMPKMVIEELGVARTDIGCLGYGIYFSDTVSTSLKYTTPSTVRQGRRLLCICQVALGESANYYSFSSTLNKPPDGFHSTHGVKRTEDNHSMFTDDEYVIYQLDQQLLHYVVEVSWIPNDIVNIELERLPIVHHQQDTLKLSEHVEVPMTIDDDVIEIAEQDYGLICPSSGKLVPLKSYHIRAQIVDVTVEVVLYQVYYNMSSTPIEAKYVFPLDENSTVCGFEAHINNKIIKGVVKEKEQAKQEYREAIEKGHGAYLMHQEQAQVFSVAVGNLPANTEVIIKITYVAELEIENGDIIFRFPSKMTSWQSKQAVESRDQSSLRSIGIVDEKVEFSFKASIRMPYNIIKLFSPTHRLRRKLTDCIAMIELLDNILLDRDFILSITLDSTNLPRISNETSDLSNNLNCQACMLTFYPRFEISANSNEQIQIIFIIDVSNSMNGNYVKQAKQLAHLFLTNLKTDDTNTYFNVITFGS
;
A
#
# COMPACT_ATOMS: atom_id res chain seq x y z
N LEU A 1 -30.43 11.89 -2.95
CA LEU A 1 -30.01 12.24 -1.57
C LEU A 1 -29.16 11.10 -1.00
N THR A 2 -27.89 11.02 -1.36
CA THR A 2 -26.95 10.04 -0.80
C THR A 2 -26.02 10.78 0.17
N ASN A 3 -25.78 10.16 1.33
CA ASN A 3 -24.92 10.67 2.42
C ASN A 3 -23.44 10.69 2.02
N TRP A 4 -23.07 11.45 0.99
CA TRP A 4 -21.69 11.63 0.60
C TRP A 4 -20.93 12.40 1.69
N ASN A 5 -19.77 11.89 2.08
CA ASN A 5 -18.92 12.50 3.08
C ASN A 5 -17.49 12.53 2.54
N VAL A 6 -16.89 13.72 2.49
CA VAL A 6 -15.50 13.99 2.06
C VAL A 6 -14.48 13.12 2.81
N LYS A 7 -14.86 12.59 3.98
CA LYS A 7 -14.03 11.70 4.79
C LYS A 7 -14.29 10.24 4.41
N ALA A 8 -13.24 9.55 3.96
CA ALA A 8 -13.26 8.10 3.80
C ALA A 8 -13.84 7.41 5.07
N PRO A 9 -14.67 6.36 4.89
CA PRO A 9 -15.26 5.61 6.00
C PRO A 9 -14.19 5.11 6.96
N ILE A 10 -14.54 4.96 8.24
CA ILE A 10 -13.59 4.59 9.28
C ILE A 10 -12.99 3.20 9.02
N GLU A 11 -13.77 2.31 8.39
CA GLU A 11 -13.40 0.95 8.01
C GLU A 11 -12.34 0.95 6.90
N ALA A 12 -12.45 1.85 5.92
CA ALA A 12 -11.46 1.98 4.84
C ALA A 12 -10.12 2.50 5.40
N LYS A 13 -10.18 3.49 6.29
CA LYS A 13 -9.00 4.01 7.00
C LYS A 13 -8.35 2.92 7.86
N TYR A 14 -9.15 2.10 8.53
CA TYR A 14 -8.67 0.97 9.33
C TYR A 14 -7.96 -0.08 8.47
N ARG A 15 -8.57 -0.52 7.35
CA ARG A 15 -7.95 -1.50 6.44
C ARG A 15 -6.61 -1.02 5.87
N ALA A 16 -6.50 0.28 5.56
CA ALA A 16 -5.27 0.88 5.06
C ALA A 16 -4.11 0.81 6.08
N LEU A 17 -4.39 0.64 7.38
CA LEU A 17 -3.34 0.45 8.39
C LEU A 17 -2.61 -0.89 8.22
N LYS A 18 -3.24 -1.89 7.57
CA LYS A 18 -2.72 -3.28 7.49
C LYS A 18 -2.30 -3.79 8.88
N CYS A 19 -3.02 -3.37 9.91
CA CYS A 19 -2.72 -3.61 11.31
C CYS A 19 -4.02 -3.98 12.02
N TYR A 20 -4.06 -5.16 12.61
CA TYR A 20 -5.19 -5.60 13.39
C TYR A 20 -5.16 -4.90 14.76
N ILE A 21 -6.28 -4.31 15.16
CA ILE A 21 -6.44 -3.59 16.42
C ILE A 21 -7.71 -4.07 17.08
N GLU A 22 -7.60 -4.57 18.31
CA GLU A 22 -8.72 -5.08 19.10
C GLU A 22 -8.66 -4.52 20.52
N THR A 23 -9.81 -4.10 21.05
CA THR A 23 -9.90 -3.60 22.42
C THR A 23 -9.88 -4.76 23.40
N ILE A 24 -8.98 -4.71 24.38
CA ILE A 24 -8.90 -5.69 25.45
C ILE A 24 -9.88 -5.31 26.56
N ALA A 25 -10.81 -6.20 26.87
CA ALA A 25 -11.79 -5.96 27.94
C ALA A 25 -11.14 -5.94 29.32
N SER A 26 -11.56 -4.99 30.18
CA SER A 26 -10.99 -4.77 31.52
C SER A 26 -11.13 -5.95 32.49
N SER A 27 -12.06 -6.87 32.21
CA SER A 27 -12.27 -8.09 32.98
C SER A 27 -11.21 -9.17 32.74
N THR A 28 -10.49 -9.11 31.61
CA THR A 28 -9.53 -10.14 31.19
C THR A 28 -8.26 -10.15 32.05
N SER A 29 -7.61 -11.30 32.14
CA SER A 29 -6.30 -11.42 32.79
C SER A 29 -5.23 -10.61 32.06
N GLU A 30 -5.31 -10.54 30.73
CA GLU A 30 -4.40 -9.76 29.89
C GLU A 30 -4.43 -8.27 30.25
N TYR A 31 -5.63 -7.67 30.32
CA TYR A 31 -5.78 -6.28 30.75
C TYR A 31 -5.15 -6.04 32.13
N LYS A 32 -5.44 -6.92 33.09
CA LYS A 32 -4.93 -6.81 34.47
C LYS A 32 -3.41 -6.91 34.52
N ASN A 33 -2.81 -7.77 33.70
CA ASN A 33 -1.37 -7.92 33.62
C ASN A 33 -0.71 -6.65 33.06
N ILE A 34 -1.26 -6.08 31.98
CA ILE A 34 -0.73 -4.84 31.38
C ILE A 34 -0.94 -3.65 32.31
N ALA A 35 -2.10 -3.56 32.96
CA ALA A 35 -2.37 -2.52 33.95
C ALA A 35 -1.40 -2.60 35.13
N LYS A 36 -1.11 -3.81 35.61
CA LYS A 36 -0.11 -4.04 36.67
C LYS A 36 1.29 -3.65 36.20
N LEU A 37 1.66 -3.99 34.96
CA LEU A 37 2.95 -3.60 34.37
C LEU A 37 3.12 -2.07 34.34
N ILE A 38 2.11 -1.35 33.87
CA ILE A 38 2.12 0.13 33.84
C ILE A 38 2.24 0.69 35.26
N GLN A 39 1.46 0.18 36.20
CA GLN A 39 1.47 0.64 37.60
C GLN A 39 2.81 0.36 38.29
N SER A 40 3.42 -0.80 38.05
CA SER A 40 4.74 -1.13 38.62
C SER A 40 5.89 -0.31 38.04
N SER A 41 5.69 0.24 36.85
CA SER A 41 6.67 1.04 36.11
C SER A 41 6.38 2.56 36.18
N THR A 42 5.56 3.00 37.14
CA THR A 42 5.22 4.41 37.38
C THR A 42 6.06 4.97 38.53
N ASP A 43 6.62 6.17 38.36
CA ASP A 43 7.42 6.83 39.40
C ASP A 43 6.59 7.21 40.64
N SER A 44 7.24 7.22 41.81
CA SER A 44 6.61 7.56 43.08
C SER A 44 6.06 8.99 43.07
N GLY A 45 4.74 9.14 43.23
CA GLY A 45 4.05 10.44 43.26
C GLY A 45 3.31 10.79 41.97
N GLU A 46 3.44 9.98 40.93
CA GLU A 46 2.67 10.10 39.70
C GLU A 46 1.51 9.10 39.67
N GLN A 47 0.42 9.46 38.97
CA GLN A 47 -0.70 8.54 38.77
C GLN A 47 -1.02 8.42 37.28
N ILE A 48 -1.03 7.19 36.79
CA ILE A 48 -1.40 6.87 35.40
C ILE A 48 -2.78 6.20 35.41
N ILE A 49 -3.75 6.90 34.81
CA ILE A 49 -5.11 6.38 34.63
C ILE A 49 -5.18 5.74 33.25
N ILE A 50 -5.50 4.45 33.20
CA ILE A 50 -5.67 3.70 31.95
C ILE A 50 -7.13 3.79 31.53
N HIS A 51 -7.38 4.26 30.30
CA HIS A 51 -8.72 4.36 29.71
C HIS A 51 -9.04 3.16 28.83
N ASN A 52 -8.11 2.80 27.95
CA ASN A 52 -8.27 1.70 27.00
C ASN A 52 -6.93 1.02 26.75
N ILE A 53 -6.97 -0.30 26.55
CA ILE A 53 -5.84 -1.10 26.08
C ILE A 53 -6.25 -1.75 24.77
N PHE A 54 -5.43 -1.57 23.75
CA PHE A 54 -5.63 -2.18 22.43
C PHE A 54 -4.52 -3.18 22.17
N ASN A 55 -4.89 -4.42 21.84
CA ASN A 55 -3.99 -5.36 21.20
C ASN A 55 -3.76 -4.90 19.77
N VAL A 56 -2.50 -4.78 19.36
CA VAL A 56 -2.10 -4.35 18.04
C VAL A 56 -1.22 -5.42 17.43
N THR A 57 -1.65 -5.99 16.31
CA THR A 57 -0.92 -7.05 15.63
C THR A 57 -0.70 -6.69 14.17
N LYS A 58 0.57 -6.70 13.76
CA LYS A 58 0.97 -6.55 12.37
C LYS A 58 1.68 -7.80 11.89
N GLN A 59 1.12 -8.46 10.88
CA GLN A 59 1.55 -9.79 10.46
C GLN A 59 3.01 -9.82 9.98
N THR A 60 3.48 -8.74 9.35
CA THR A 60 4.88 -8.57 8.94
C THR A 60 5.83 -8.53 10.14
N ASP A 61 5.44 -7.84 11.21
CA ASP A 61 6.28 -7.63 12.39
C ASP A 61 6.40 -8.94 13.18
N VAL A 62 5.30 -9.71 13.27
CA VAL A 62 5.30 -11.04 13.91
C VAL A 62 6.22 -12.01 13.18
N LEU A 63 6.23 -12.00 11.84
CA LEU A 63 7.08 -12.87 11.03
C LEU A 63 8.57 -12.49 11.11
N ASN A 64 8.86 -11.19 11.21
CA ASN A 64 10.22 -10.68 11.22
C ASN A 64 10.86 -10.63 12.61
N PHE A 65 10.08 -10.74 13.69
CA PHE A 65 10.60 -10.58 15.04
C PHE A 65 11.66 -11.63 15.41
N CYS A 66 12.83 -11.17 15.85
CA CYS A 66 13.99 -12.00 16.19
C CYS A 66 13.79 -12.68 17.54
N ASN A 67 13.21 -13.88 17.51
CA ASN A 67 12.96 -14.70 18.69
C ASN A 67 14.21 -15.41 19.25
N THR A 68 15.34 -15.37 18.54
CA THR A 68 16.57 -16.11 18.92
C THR A 68 17.45 -15.36 19.90
N LEU A 69 17.31 -14.03 20.00
CA LEU A 69 18.09 -13.23 20.95
C LEU A 69 17.57 -13.41 22.38
N SER A 70 18.51 -13.47 23.33
CA SER A 70 18.24 -13.47 24.77
C SER A 70 17.73 -12.10 25.25
N ASN A 71 17.37 -12.00 26.53
CA ASN A 71 16.97 -10.73 27.16
C ASN A 71 15.80 -10.02 26.44
N GLN A 72 14.70 -10.75 26.23
CA GLN A 72 13.48 -10.18 25.68
C GLN A 72 12.65 -9.55 26.79
N ARG A 73 12.30 -8.26 26.63
CA ARG A 73 11.58 -7.48 27.64
C ARG A 73 10.38 -6.78 27.02
N GLN A 74 9.34 -6.57 27.82
CA GLN A 74 8.29 -5.61 27.47
C GLN A 74 8.74 -4.21 27.89
N LEU A 75 8.85 -3.32 26.91
CA LEU A 75 9.30 -1.95 27.10
C LEU A 75 8.31 -0.96 26.50
N PHE A 76 8.38 0.27 26.99
CA PHE A 76 7.50 1.36 26.60
C PHE A 76 8.15 2.23 25.52
N HIS A 77 7.32 2.70 24.58
CA HIS A 77 7.71 3.69 23.59
C HIS A 77 6.65 4.81 23.53
N GLY A 78 7.08 6.04 23.75
CA GLY A 78 6.25 7.24 23.66
C GLY A 78 6.44 7.97 22.34
N SER A 79 5.34 8.44 21.75
CA SER A 79 5.38 9.29 20.55
C SER A 79 4.22 10.29 20.57
N LYS A 80 4.30 11.33 19.74
CA LYS A 80 3.22 12.31 19.59
C LYS A 80 1.97 11.62 19.05
N TYR A 81 0.79 12.07 19.50
CA TYR A 81 -0.50 11.51 19.08
C TYR A 81 -0.66 11.46 17.55
N THR A 82 -0.17 12.48 16.85
CA THR A 82 -0.19 12.58 15.37
C THR A 82 0.64 11.50 14.67
N ASN A 83 1.63 10.90 15.35
CA ASN A 83 2.53 9.91 14.76
C ASN A 83 1.94 8.49 14.78
N PHE A 84 0.92 8.23 15.61
CA PHE A 84 0.35 6.89 15.78
C PHE A 84 -0.26 6.32 14.50
N LEU A 85 -0.80 7.18 13.61
CA LEU A 85 -1.24 6.72 12.28
C LEU A 85 -0.07 6.11 11.49
N GLY A 86 1.10 6.75 11.56
CA GLY A 86 2.34 6.27 10.93
C GLY A 86 2.88 5.00 11.59
N ILE A 87 2.87 4.94 12.93
CA ILE A 87 3.34 3.78 13.70
C ILE A 87 2.46 2.56 13.43
N LEU A 88 1.13 2.71 13.44
CA LEU A 88 0.21 1.60 13.18
C LEU A 88 0.26 1.14 11.71
N SER A 89 0.44 2.05 10.76
CA SER A 89 0.53 1.68 9.34
C SER A 89 1.86 1.05 8.95
N ARG A 90 2.99 1.52 9.49
CA ARG A 90 4.33 1.16 9.01
C ARG A 90 5.22 0.47 10.05
N GLY A 91 4.84 0.48 11.32
CA GLY A 91 5.69 0.02 12.43
C GLY A 91 6.53 1.16 13.01
N LEU A 92 7.33 0.86 14.04
CA LEU A 92 8.36 1.78 14.54
C LEU A 92 9.53 1.80 13.56
N VAL A 93 9.93 3.00 13.13
CA VAL A 93 10.95 3.18 12.09
C VAL A 93 12.15 3.93 12.67
N MET A 94 13.37 3.55 12.26
CA MET A 94 14.58 4.24 12.66
C MET A 94 14.57 5.72 12.21
N PRO A 95 15.10 6.66 13.01
CA PRO A 95 15.15 8.08 12.66
C PRO A 95 15.81 8.36 11.30
N LYS A 96 16.84 7.57 10.96
CA LYS A 96 17.55 7.65 9.69
C LYS A 96 16.65 7.33 8.48
N MET A 97 15.84 6.25 8.55
CA MET A 97 14.84 5.92 7.52
C MET A 97 13.71 6.95 7.44
N VAL A 98 13.31 7.59 8.54
CA VAL A 98 12.28 8.65 8.52
C VAL A 98 12.77 9.91 7.79
N ILE A 99 14.05 10.25 7.95
CA ILE A 99 14.68 11.38 7.26
C ILE A 99 14.94 11.05 5.78
N GLU A 100 15.43 9.84 5.49
CA GLU A 100 15.84 9.39 4.15
C GLU A 100 14.65 9.00 3.25
N GLU A 101 13.62 8.31 3.77
CA GLU A 101 12.50 7.81 2.95
C GLU A 101 11.28 8.76 2.97
N LEU A 102 11.00 9.41 4.10
CA LEU A 102 9.73 10.13 4.32
C LEU A 102 9.85 11.65 4.23
N GLY A 103 11.05 12.21 4.14
CA GLY A 103 11.28 13.66 4.04
C GLY A 103 10.80 14.47 5.25
N VAL A 104 10.60 13.82 6.41
CA VAL A 104 10.25 14.49 7.66
C VAL A 104 11.55 14.86 8.37
N ALA A 105 11.81 16.15 8.56
CA ALA A 105 12.95 16.61 9.33
C ALA A 105 12.80 16.20 10.80
N ARG A 106 13.54 15.16 11.23
CA ARG A 106 13.75 14.86 12.65
C ARG A 106 15.10 15.44 13.05
N THR A 107 15.09 16.37 14.00
CA THR A 107 16.28 17.07 14.52
C THR A 107 16.89 16.37 15.74
N ASP A 108 16.33 15.25 16.19
CA ASP A 108 16.69 14.54 17.41
C ASP A 108 17.44 13.23 17.13
N ILE A 109 18.76 13.33 16.96
CA ILE A 109 19.67 12.19 16.80
C ILE A 109 19.66 11.26 18.04
N GLY A 110 19.01 11.67 19.13
CA GLY A 110 18.90 10.93 20.39
C GLY A 110 20.24 10.80 21.13
N CYS A 111 20.20 10.43 22.41
CA CYS A 111 21.40 10.41 23.25
C CYS A 111 22.35 9.24 22.93
N LEU A 112 21.89 8.21 22.22
CA LEU A 112 22.65 7.04 21.79
C LEU A 112 22.55 6.83 20.27
N GLY A 113 22.40 7.92 19.51
CA GLY A 113 22.42 7.90 18.06
C GLY A 113 21.16 7.32 17.40
N TYR A 114 21.31 6.85 16.17
CA TYR A 114 20.21 6.59 15.22
C TYR A 114 19.49 5.25 15.44
N GLY A 115 19.02 4.98 16.65
CA GLY A 115 18.24 3.79 16.99
C GLY A 115 16.77 4.06 17.33
N ILE A 116 16.06 2.99 17.71
CA ILE A 116 14.70 3.06 18.27
C ILE A 116 14.80 2.99 19.78
N TYR A 117 14.22 3.99 20.45
CA TYR A 117 14.34 4.21 21.89
C TYR A 117 13.15 3.62 22.64
N PHE A 118 13.46 2.93 23.73
CA PHE A 118 12.53 2.32 24.65
C PHE A 118 12.92 2.62 26.10
N SER A 119 11.96 2.53 27.01
CA SER A 119 12.22 2.61 28.45
C SER A 119 11.44 1.53 29.20
N ASP A 120 11.95 1.09 30.34
CA ASP A 120 11.21 0.21 31.27
C ASP A 120 10.34 0.99 32.27
N THR A 121 10.44 2.32 32.25
CA THR A 121 9.64 3.24 33.05
C THR A 121 8.63 3.96 32.16
N VAL A 122 7.37 3.97 32.59
CA VAL A 122 6.27 4.57 31.80
C VAL A 122 6.43 6.08 31.75
N SER A 123 6.76 6.71 32.89
CA SER A 123 6.93 8.16 33.04
C SER A 123 7.98 8.71 32.07
N THR A 124 9.10 8.01 31.89
CA THR A 124 10.14 8.34 30.91
C THR A 124 9.61 8.35 29.48
N SER A 125 8.82 7.35 29.10
CA SER A 125 8.20 7.30 27.77
C SER A 125 7.12 8.37 27.58
N LEU A 126 6.33 8.67 28.62
CA LEU A 126 5.27 9.66 28.55
C LEU A 126 5.76 11.10 28.31
N LYS A 127 7.01 11.42 28.69
CA LYS A 127 7.68 12.70 28.35
C LYS A 127 7.71 12.97 26.84
N TYR A 128 7.73 11.91 26.03
CA TYR A 128 7.75 11.99 24.56
C TYR A 128 6.36 11.94 23.90
N THR A 129 5.29 11.86 24.71
CA THR A 129 3.91 11.91 24.23
C THR A 129 3.34 13.33 24.29
N THR A 130 2.30 13.58 23.50
CA THR A 130 1.54 14.84 23.55
C THR A 130 0.08 14.54 23.88
N PRO A 131 -0.54 15.28 24.82
CA PRO A 131 -1.95 15.08 25.16
C PRO A 131 -2.83 15.41 23.95
N SER A 132 -3.86 14.59 23.72
CA SER A 132 -4.77 14.77 22.59
C SER A 132 -5.70 15.96 22.82
N THR A 133 -5.74 16.89 21.86
CA THR A 133 -6.67 18.02 21.87
C THR A 133 -8.13 17.60 21.61
N VAL A 134 -8.34 16.41 21.04
CA VAL A 134 -9.67 15.90 20.65
C VAL A 134 -10.20 14.87 21.66
N ARG A 135 -9.34 14.23 22.45
CA ARG A 135 -9.68 13.20 23.45
C ARG A 135 -9.42 13.67 24.88
N GLN A 136 -9.85 14.89 25.24
CA GLN A 136 -9.79 15.41 26.61
C GLN A 136 -8.39 15.28 27.28
N GLY A 137 -7.32 15.50 26.53
CA GLY A 137 -5.95 15.44 27.05
C GLY A 137 -5.37 14.03 27.20
N ARG A 138 -6.09 12.96 26.81
CA ARG A 138 -5.55 11.59 26.83
C ARG A 138 -4.35 11.43 25.90
N ARG A 139 -3.41 10.59 26.31
CA ARG A 139 -2.16 10.25 25.62
C ARG A 139 -2.21 8.82 25.10
N LEU A 140 -1.42 8.54 24.07
CA LEU A 140 -1.20 7.18 23.58
C LEU A 140 0.23 6.75 23.89
N LEU A 141 0.38 5.50 24.32
CA LEU A 141 1.65 4.86 24.67
C LEU A 141 1.73 3.51 23.96
N CYS A 142 2.89 3.16 23.40
CA CYS A 142 3.14 1.83 22.86
C CYS A 142 3.81 0.95 23.91
N ILE A 143 3.43 -0.33 23.96
CA ILE A 143 4.16 -1.39 24.65
C ILE A 143 4.65 -2.36 23.59
N CYS A 144 5.96 -2.55 23.53
CA CYS A 144 6.62 -3.41 22.56
C CYS A 144 7.33 -4.55 23.28
N GLN A 145 7.31 -5.74 22.67
CA GLN A 145 8.25 -6.79 22.99
C GLN A 145 9.58 -6.46 22.29
N VAL A 146 10.67 -6.35 23.05
CA VAL A 146 11.98 -5.93 22.54
C VAL A 146 13.04 -6.96 22.89
N ALA A 147 13.73 -7.48 21.88
CA ALA A 147 14.81 -8.45 22.01
C ALA A 147 16.17 -7.74 22.11
N LEU A 148 16.59 -7.45 23.34
CA LEU A 148 17.80 -6.65 23.59
C LEU A 148 19.10 -7.43 23.37
N GLY A 149 19.09 -8.76 23.55
CA GLY A 149 20.31 -9.57 23.60
C GLY A 149 21.30 -9.05 24.66
N GLU A 150 22.58 -9.18 24.36
CA GLU A 150 23.65 -8.50 25.11
C GLU A 150 23.61 -6.99 24.86
N SER A 151 23.39 -6.20 25.91
CA SER A 151 23.34 -4.72 25.84
C SER A 151 24.66 -4.09 26.27
N ALA A 152 25.16 -3.13 25.49
CA ALA A 152 26.32 -2.33 25.86
C ALA A 152 25.90 -1.15 26.75
N ASN A 153 26.47 -1.08 27.96
CA ASN A 153 26.16 -0.01 28.91
C ASN A 153 26.90 1.29 28.57
N TYR A 154 26.16 2.40 28.53
CA TYR A 154 26.66 3.76 28.34
C TYR A 154 26.31 4.64 29.53
N TYR A 155 27.30 5.40 30.00
CA TYR A 155 27.15 6.40 31.07
C TYR A 155 27.24 7.84 30.54
N SER A 156 27.65 8.01 29.28
CA SER A 156 27.71 9.30 28.58
C SER A 156 26.98 9.23 27.24
N PHE A 157 26.54 10.38 26.74
CA PHE A 157 25.86 10.45 25.45
C PHE A 157 26.80 10.14 24.30
N SER A 158 26.29 9.40 23.32
CA SER A 158 26.99 9.03 22.09
C SER A 158 26.04 9.13 20.89
N SER A 159 25.83 10.36 20.43
CA SER A 159 24.92 10.68 19.32
C SER A 159 25.39 10.17 17.95
N THR A 160 26.63 9.69 17.83
CA THR A 160 27.19 9.22 16.56
C THR A 160 26.92 7.73 16.27
N LEU A 161 26.34 7.01 17.24
CA LEU A 161 26.06 5.59 17.09
C LEU A 161 25.02 5.33 15.99
N ASN A 162 25.30 4.34 15.15
CA ASN A 162 24.40 3.84 14.13
C ASN A 162 24.23 2.30 14.20
N LYS A 163 24.96 1.65 15.10
CA LYS A 163 24.91 0.23 15.44
C LYS A 163 25.43 0.04 16.87
N PRO A 164 25.10 -1.07 17.55
CA PRO A 164 25.74 -1.40 18.82
C PRO A 164 27.25 -1.70 18.62
N PRO A 165 28.08 -1.59 19.66
CA PRO A 165 29.47 -2.05 19.63
C PRO A 165 29.60 -3.53 19.29
N ASP A 166 30.74 -3.93 18.73
CA ASP A 166 30.97 -5.32 18.36
C ASP A 166 30.86 -6.24 19.59
N GLY A 167 30.10 -7.34 19.44
CA GLY A 167 29.77 -8.26 20.54
C GLY A 167 28.47 -7.95 21.28
N PHE A 168 27.82 -6.82 20.99
CA PHE A 168 26.52 -6.43 21.57
C PHE A 168 25.44 -6.30 20.50
N HIS A 169 24.19 -6.38 20.94
CA HIS A 169 23.00 -6.35 20.07
C HIS A 169 22.13 -5.10 20.31
N SER A 170 22.32 -4.42 21.44
CA SER A 170 21.61 -3.18 21.79
C SER A 170 22.51 -2.30 22.66
N THR A 171 22.09 -1.07 22.92
CA THR A 171 22.74 -0.16 23.86
C THR A 171 21.80 0.20 25.00
N HIS A 172 22.36 0.39 26.18
CA HIS A 172 21.64 0.75 27.40
C HIS A 172 22.28 1.99 28.02
N GLY A 173 21.56 3.11 27.96
CA GLY A 173 21.89 4.31 28.71
C GLY A 173 21.52 4.08 30.17
N VAL A 174 22.53 3.88 31.02
CA VAL A 174 22.33 3.47 32.41
C VAL A 174 21.88 4.67 33.25
N LYS A 175 20.78 4.56 33.98
CA LYS A 175 20.30 5.61 34.87
C LYS A 175 21.35 6.06 35.89
N ARG A 176 21.41 7.37 36.14
CA ARG A 176 22.25 7.96 37.18
C ARG A 176 21.79 7.52 38.57
N THR A 177 22.69 6.91 39.34
CA THR A 177 22.50 6.57 40.76
C THR A 177 23.52 7.30 41.64
N GLU A 178 23.41 7.18 42.96
CA GLU A 178 24.43 7.72 43.87
C GLU A 178 25.82 7.07 43.65
N ASP A 179 25.83 5.83 43.18
CA ASP A 179 27.03 5.01 42.97
C ASP A 179 27.66 5.16 41.57
N ASN A 180 26.99 5.85 40.62
CA ASN A 180 27.49 5.99 39.26
C ASN A 180 27.39 7.44 38.73
N HIS A 181 28.35 7.85 37.89
CA HIS A 181 28.35 9.17 37.26
C HIS A 181 27.76 9.08 35.84
N SER A 182 26.46 8.80 35.73
CA SER A 182 25.77 8.76 34.43
C SER A 182 25.18 10.11 34.01
N MET A 183 25.15 10.38 32.71
CA MET A 183 24.45 11.50 32.09
C MET A 183 22.94 11.22 31.87
N PHE A 184 22.50 9.97 31.97
CA PHE A 184 21.12 9.57 31.76
C PHE A 184 20.29 9.71 33.04
N THR A 185 19.16 10.40 32.97
CA THR A 185 18.26 10.57 34.11
C THR A 185 17.42 9.33 34.40
N ASP A 186 17.13 8.56 33.35
CA ASP A 186 16.35 7.33 33.37
C ASP A 186 17.04 6.28 32.50
N ASP A 187 16.68 5.01 32.66
CA ASP A 187 17.20 3.95 31.80
C ASP A 187 16.59 4.05 30.39
N GLU A 188 17.46 4.11 29.39
CA GLU A 188 17.09 4.15 27.97
C GLU A 188 17.69 2.96 27.23
N TYR A 189 16.85 2.14 26.61
CA TYR A 189 17.26 0.99 25.82
C TYR A 189 17.09 1.30 24.35
N VAL A 190 18.14 1.05 23.55
CA VAL A 190 18.16 1.41 22.13
C VAL A 190 18.56 0.21 21.29
N ILE A 191 17.72 -0.10 20.31
CA ILE A 191 18.00 -1.11 19.27
C ILE A 191 18.27 -0.41 17.94
N TYR A 192 19.00 -1.10 17.06
CA TYR A 192 19.42 -0.57 15.76
C TYR A 192 19.00 -1.46 14.59
N GLN A 193 18.18 -2.49 14.86
CA GLN A 193 17.59 -3.37 13.84
C GLN A 193 16.08 -3.48 14.09
N LEU A 194 15.28 -3.46 13.02
CA LEU A 194 13.81 -3.41 13.11
C LEU A 194 13.19 -4.73 13.57
N ASP A 195 13.87 -5.84 13.32
CA ASP A 195 13.50 -7.19 13.72
C ASP A 195 13.64 -7.44 15.23
N GLN A 196 14.34 -6.57 15.97
CA GLN A 196 14.48 -6.67 17.42
C GLN A 196 13.25 -6.15 18.20
N GLN A 197 12.21 -5.63 17.54
CA GLN A 197 10.99 -5.16 18.21
C GLN A 197 9.72 -5.69 17.57
N LEU A 198 8.71 -5.90 18.40
CA LEU A 198 7.36 -6.24 18.01
C LEU A 198 6.39 -5.33 18.78
N LEU A 199 5.66 -4.49 18.07
CA LEU A 199 4.57 -3.71 18.64
C LEU A 199 3.44 -4.65 19.07
N HIS A 200 3.08 -4.62 20.36
CA HIS A 200 2.12 -5.57 20.93
C HIS A 200 0.86 -4.86 21.44
N TYR A 201 1.01 -3.73 22.14
CA TYR A 201 -0.13 -2.99 22.68
C TYR A 201 -0.01 -1.49 22.42
N VAL A 202 -1.17 -0.85 22.25
CA VAL A 202 -1.32 0.60 22.36
C VAL A 202 -2.27 0.90 23.51
N VAL A 203 -1.87 1.80 24.40
CA VAL A 203 -2.60 2.12 25.62
C VAL A 203 -2.97 3.60 25.62
N GLU A 204 -4.25 3.88 25.88
CA GLU A 204 -4.76 5.23 26.09
C GLU A 204 -4.73 5.56 27.59
N VAL A 205 -3.99 6.61 27.98
CA VAL A 205 -3.76 6.97 29.39
C VAL A 205 -3.93 8.46 29.67
N SER A 206 -4.13 8.81 30.94
CA SER A 206 -3.95 10.16 31.48
C SER A 206 -2.85 10.15 32.55
N TRP A 207 -2.02 11.17 32.58
CA TRP A 207 -0.84 11.27 33.45
C TRP A 207 -0.97 12.43 34.44
N ILE A 208 -1.26 12.12 35.71
CA ILE A 208 -1.50 13.11 36.77
C ILE A 208 -0.22 13.32 37.59
N PRO A 209 0.16 14.57 37.94
CA PRO A 209 -0.58 15.84 37.77
C PRO A 209 -0.31 16.58 36.44
N ASN A 210 0.42 15.97 35.51
CA ASN A 210 0.86 16.62 34.28
C ASN A 210 -0.30 16.93 33.30
N ASP A 211 -1.42 16.22 33.40
CA ASP A 211 -2.60 16.40 32.58
C ASP A 211 -3.77 17.00 33.41
N ILE A 212 -4.48 17.98 32.85
CA ILE A 212 -5.70 18.53 33.44
C ILE A 212 -6.86 17.57 33.17
N VAL A 213 -7.28 16.81 34.17
CA VAL A 213 -8.42 15.87 34.06
C VAL A 213 -9.70 16.58 34.49
N ASN A 214 -10.56 16.94 33.53
CA ASN A 214 -11.94 17.35 33.83
C ASN A 214 -12.80 16.10 34.07
N ILE A 215 -13.11 15.83 35.35
CA ILE A 215 -13.76 14.58 35.80
C ILE A 215 -15.30 14.57 35.55
N GLU A 216 -15.92 15.66 35.09
CA GLU A 216 -17.40 15.79 35.08
C GLU A 216 -18.18 15.30 33.84
N LEU A 217 -17.60 14.55 32.90
CA LEU A 217 -18.31 14.13 31.67
C LEU A 217 -18.35 12.62 31.42
N GLU A 218 -18.37 11.80 32.46
CA GLU A 218 -18.73 10.37 32.36
C GLU A 218 -20.25 10.15 32.34
N ARG A 219 -20.97 10.58 31.29
CA ARG A 219 -22.24 9.96 30.86
C ARG A 219 -22.49 10.22 29.37
N LEU A 220 -21.99 9.34 28.52
CA LEU A 220 -22.60 9.13 27.20
C LEU A 220 -23.69 8.04 27.36
N PRO A 221 -24.90 8.23 26.81
CA PRO A 221 -26.01 7.32 27.03
C PRO A 221 -25.82 6.01 26.25
N ILE A 222 -26.20 4.92 26.92
CA ILE A 222 -26.37 3.59 26.34
C ILE A 222 -27.50 3.68 25.31
N VAL A 223 -27.21 3.43 24.03
CA VAL A 223 -28.25 3.21 23.03
C VAL A 223 -28.59 1.72 23.05
N HIS A 224 -29.62 1.39 23.84
CA HIS A 224 -30.33 0.12 23.73
C HIS A 224 -31.15 0.12 22.44
N HIS A 225 -30.99 -0.94 21.64
CA HIS A 225 -31.98 -1.33 20.64
C HIS A 225 -33.30 -1.69 21.34
N GLN A 226 -34.34 -0.90 21.14
CA GLN A 226 -35.72 -1.38 21.22
C GLN A 226 -36.53 -0.83 20.04
N GLN A 227 -37.27 -1.76 19.43
CA GLN A 227 -38.24 -1.57 18.37
C GLN A 227 -39.31 -0.58 18.83
N ASP A 228 -39.68 0.40 18.00
CA ASP A 228 -41.09 0.79 17.86
C ASP A 228 -41.34 1.72 16.65
N THR A 229 -42.04 1.14 15.68
CA THR A 229 -43.14 1.68 14.87
C THR A 229 -43.35 3.20 14.83
N LEU A 230 -43.01 3.84 13.70
CA LEU A 230 -43.41 5.22 13.38
C LEU A 230 -44.59 5.26 12.42
N LYS A 231 -45.72 5.82 12.91
CA LYS A 231 -46.88 6.21 12.12
C LYS A 231 -46.60 7.50 11.34
N LEU A 232 -47.20 7.59 10.14
CA LEU A 232 -47.21 8.75 9.26
C LEU A 232 -47.83 10.00 9.92
N SER A 233 -47.25 11.17 9.64
CA SER A 233 -48.01 12.42 9.46
C SER A 233 -47.28 13.41 8.54
N GLU A 234 -47.89 13.59 7.38
CA GLU A 234 -48.20 14.83 6.64
C GLU A 234 -47.14 15.92 6.40
N HIS A 235 -46.88 16.08 5.09
CA HIS A 235 -46.70 17.32 4.33
C HIS A 235 -45.60 18.29 4.76
N VAL A 236 -44.44 18.14 4.12
CA VAL A 236 -43.58 19.27 3.74
C VAL A 236 -43.32 19.16 2.24
N GLU A 237 -44.00 20.00 1.47
CA GLU A 237 -43.68 20.22 0.05
C GLU A 237 -42.37 21.00 -0.04
N VAL A 238 -41.35 20.39 -0.65
CA VAL A 238 -40.14 21.08 -1.11
C VAL A 238 -40.11 20.93 -2.64
N PRO A 239 -39.90 22.02 -3.41
CA PRO A 239 -40.09 22.01 -4.86
C PRO A 239 -39.11 21.07 -5.56
N MET A 240 -39.64 20.28 -6.50
CA MET A 240 -38.86 19.56 -7.50
C MET A 240 -38.24 20.56 -8.48
N THR A 241 -36.93 20.77 -8.37
CA THR A 241 -36.08 21.05 -9.52
C THR A 241 -35.13 19.87 -9.67
N ILE A 242 -35.35 19.11 -10.74
CA ILE A 242 -34.46 18.05 -11.21
C ILE A 242 -33.29 18.79 -11.85
N ASP A 243 -32.17 18.92 -11.14
CA ASP A 243 -30.87 19.02 -11.79
C ASP A 243 -30.26 17.62 -11.76
N ASP A 244 -30.12 17.04 -12.96
CA ASP A 244 -29.46 15.78 -13.24
C ASP A 244 -27.95 15.91 -12.99
N ASP A 245 -27.53 16.05 -11.73
CA ASP A 245 -26.10 16.04 -11.38
C ASP A 245 -25.58 14.60 -11.33
N VAL A 246 -25.16 14.15 -12.51
CA VAL A 246 -24.27 13.03 -12.74
C VAL A 246 -22.98 13.29 -11.95
N ILE A 247 -22.74 12.53 -10.88
CA ILE A 247 -21.50 12.62 -10.11
C ILE A 247 -20.35 12.10 -10.98
N GLU A 248 -19.53 13.03 -11.51
CA GLU A 248 -18.24 12.74 -12.13
C GLU A 248 -17.23 12.35 -11.05
N ILE A 249 -16.69 11.14 -11.16
CA ILE A 249 -15.46 10.74 -10.46
C ILE A 249 -14.36 11.61 -11.03
N ALA A 250 -13.57 12.29 -10.19
CA ALA A 250 -12.45 13.10 -10.67
C ALA A 250 -11.43 12.18 -11.39
N GLU A 251 -11.51 12.17 -12.72
CA GLU A 251 -10.59 11.47 -13.61
C GLU A 251 -9.20 12.06 -13.40
N GLN A 252 -8.25 11.23 -12.95
CA GLN A 252 -6.85 11.59 -13.09
C GLN A 252 -6.45 11.25 -14.52
N ASP A 253 -6.18 12.29 -15.31
CA ASP A 253 -5.70 12.13 -16.67
C ASP A 253 -4.34 11.44 -16.68
N TYR A 254 -4.21 10.38 -17.48
CA TYR A 254 -2.98 9.62 -17.66
C TYR A 254 -2.47 9.81 -19.08
N GLY A 255 -1.15 9.84 -19.24
CA GLY A 255 -0.47 10.15 -20.49
C GLY A 255 0.18 11.53 -20.46
N LEU A 256 0.26 12.19 -21.62
CA LEU A 256 0.90 13.49 -21.74
C LEU A 256 -0.14 14.60 -21.61
N ILE A 257 0.03 15.49 -20.63
CA ILE A 257 -0.96 16.49 -20.21
C ILE A 257 -0.33 17.87 -20.27
N CYS A 258 -1.11 18.88 -20.68
CA CYS A 258 -0.73 20.28 -20.60
C CYS A 258 -1.14 20.89 -19.25
N PRO A 259 -0.23 21.16 -18.28
CA PRO A 259 -0.62 21.58 -16.93
C PRO A 259 -1.42 22.89 -16.89
N SER A 260 -1.15 23.82 -17.83
CA SER A 260 -1.83 25.11 -17.91
C SER A 260 -3.27 25.04 -18.41
N SER A 261 -3.63 24.00 -19.16
CA SER A 261 -4.97 23.85 -19.73
C SER A 261 -5.72 22.60 -19.25
N GLY A 262 -5.04 21.70 -18.54
CA GLY A 262 -5.56 20.38 -18.16
C GLY A 262 -5.78 19.44 -19.36
N LYS A 263 -5.50 19.87 -20.59
CA LYS A 263 -5.81 19.07 -21.79
C LYS A 263 -4.79 17.96 -22.00
N LEU A 264 -5.29 16.76 -22.28
CA LEU A 264 -4.50 15.64 -22.79
C LEU A 264 -4.00 15.92 -24.21
N VAL A 265 -2.74 15.57 -24.45
CA VAL A 265 -2.17 15.50 -25.80
C VAL A 265 -2.61 14.18 -26.41
N PRO A 266 -3.18 14.17 -27.64
CA PRO A 266 -3.65 12.94 -28.28
C PRO A 266 -2.54 11.91 -28.44
N LEU A 267 -2.87 10.66 -28.09
CA LEU A 267 -2.01 9.50 -28.27
C LEU A 267 -2.33 8.81 -29.60
N LYS A 268 -1.33 8.64 -30.47
CA LYS A 268 -1.46 7.98 -31.77
C LYS A 268 -1.26 6.47 -31.72
N SER A 269 -0.22 6.02 -31.01
CA SER A 269 0.14 4.61 -31.00
C SER A 269 0.81 4.13 -29.71
N TYR A 270 0.64 2.84 -29.46
CA TYR A 270 1.32 2.02 -28.47
C TYR A 270 2.18 0.96 -29.17
N HIS A 271 3.47 0.93 -28.84
CA HIS A 271 4.34 -0.18 -29.23
C HIS A 271 4.96 -0.81 -28.00
N ILE A 272 4.63 -2.06 -27.74
CA ILE A 272 5.08 -2.79 -26.55
C ILE A 272 6.05 -3.89 -26.96
N ARG A 273 7.18 -3.94 -26.25
CA ARG A 273 8.09 -5.07 -26.25
C ARG A 273 8.20 -5.60 -24.83
N ALA A 274 7.76 -6.83 -24.63
CA ALA A 274 7.84 -7.50 -23.34
C ALA A 274 8.88 -8.63 -23.36
N GLN A 275 9.67 -8.73 -22.31
CA GLN A 275 10.52 -9.88 -22.04
C GLN A 275 9.99 -10.55 -20.78
N ILE A 276 9.33 -11.70 -20.96
CA ILE A 276 8.76 -12.46 -19.85
C ILE A 276 9.73 -13.58 -19.51
N VAL A 277 10.18 -13.60 -18.27
CA VAL A 277 10.99 -14.68 -17.70
C VAL A 277 10.28 -15.18 -16.45
N ASP A 278 9.78 -16.41 -16.52
CA ASP A 278 8.94 -16.98 -15.47
C ASP A 278 7.75 -16.07 -15.09
N VAL A 279 7.69 -15.61 -13.83
CA VAL A 279 6.66 -14.70 -13.30
C VAL A 279 7.10 -13.24 -13.30
N THR A 280 8.18 -12.90 -14.00
CA THR A 280 8.65 -11.52 -14.13
C THR A 280 8.56 -11.04 -15.56
N VAL A 281 8.32 -9.75 -15.74
CA VAL A 281 8.31 -9.12 -17.05
C VAL A 281 9.11 -7.82 -17.04
N GLU A 282 9.97 -7.64 -18.03
CA GLU A 282 10.45 -6.32 -18.44
C GLU A 282 9.59 -5.83 -19.61
N VAL A 283 9.05 -4.63 -19.50
CA VAL A 283 8.23 -4.00 -20.54
C VAL A 283 8.91 -2.72 -21.01
N VAL A 284 9.20 -2.67 -22.31
CA VAL A 284 9.55 -1.44 -23.02
C VAL A 284 8.32 -0.96 -23.78
N LEU A 285 7.73 0.13 -23.30
CA LEU A 285 6.54 0.76 -23.86
C LEU A 285 6.93 2.04 -24.58
N TYR A 286 6.56 2.13 -25.86
CA TYR A 286 6.64 3.34 -26.66
C TYR A 286 5.24 3.92 -26.85
N GLN A 287 5.08 5.19 -26.52
CA GLN A 287 3.86 5.97 -26.73
C GLN A 287 4.16 7.15 -27.63
N VAL A 288 3.44 7.26 -28.74
CA VAL A 288 3.60 8.34 -29.71
C VAL A 288 2.48 9.35 -29.51
N TYR A 289 2.81 10.56 -29.08
CA TYR A 289 1.87 11.67 -28.92
C TYR A 289 2.12 12.75 -29.97
N TYR A 290 1.11 13.54 -30.29
CA TYR A 290 1.25 14.64 -31.25
C TYR A 290 0.62 15.94 -30.74
N ASN A 291 1.43 16.99 -30.64
CA ASN A 291 0.94 18.30 -30.25
C ASN A 291 0.23 18.97 -31.43
N MET A 292 -1.11 18.88 -31.49
CA MET A 292 -1.93 19.54 -32.51
C MET A 292 -2.10 21.04 -32.31
N SER A 293 -1.62 21.62 -31.20
CA SER A 293 -1.78 23.04 -30.95
C SER A 293 -0.84 23.89 -31.82
N SER A 294 -1.28 25.09 -32.16
CA SER A 294 -0.51 26.08 -32.92
C SER A 294 0.56 26.80 -32.10
N THR A 295 0.66 26.49 -30.80
CA THR A 295 1.60 27.10 -29.86
C THR A 295 2.40 26.03 -29.12
N PRO A 296 3.62 26.31 -28.66
CA PRO A 296 4.32 25.42 -27.75
C PRO A 296 3.53 25.22 -26.46
N ILE A 297 3.48 23.99 -25.94
CA ILE A 297 2.81 23.65 -24.68
C ILE A 297 3.81 23.14 -23.68
N GLU A 298 3.61 23.45 -22.40
CA GLU A 298 4.30 22.73 -21.34
C GLU A 298 3.65 21.37 -21.16
N ALA A 299 4.43 20.30 -21.13
CA ALA A 299 3.94 18.93 -21.06
C ALA A 299 4.42 18.23 -19.77
N LYS A 300 3.50 17.58 -19.07
CA LYS A 300 3.75 16.66 -17.96
C LYS A 300 3.30 15.27 -18.39
N TYR A 301 4.15 14.27 -18.22
CA TYR A 301 3.83 12.87 -18.48
C TYR A 301 3.45 12.18 -17.17
N VAL A 302 2.36 11.41 -17.19
CA VAL A 302 1.84 10.67 -16.04
C VAL A 302 1.56 9.23 -16.47
N PHE A 303 2.15 8.27 -15.77
CA PHE A 303 2.03 6.84 -16.04
C PHE A 303 1.61 6.09 -14.76
N PRO A 304 0.52 5.31 -14.79
CA PRO A 304 0.11 4.46 -13.67
C PRO A 304 1.06 3.28 -13.52
N LEU A 305 1.33 2.87 -12.28
CA LEU A 305 2.10 1.70 -11.94
C LEU A 305 1.28 0.78 -11.03
N ASP A 306 1.39 -0.52 -11.29
CA ASP A 306 0.91 -1.55 -10.36
C ASP A 306 1.81 -1.61 -9.12
N GLU A 307 1.27 -2.09 -8.01
CA GLU A 307 1.99 -2.22 -6.73
C GLU A 307 3.28 -3.05 -6.86
N ASN A 308 3.29 -4.03 -7.77
CA ASN A 308 4.43 -4.91 -8.03
C ASN A 308 5.24 -4.50 -9.26
N SER A 309 5.23 -3.21 -9.63
CA SER A 309 5.95 -2.70 -10.79
C SER A 309 6.90 -1.55 -10.43
N THR A 310 7.99 -1.41 -11.18
CA THR A 310 8.99 -0.35 -10.97
C THR A 310 9.55 0.14 -12.29
N VAL A 311 9.59 1.46 -12.48
CA VAL A 311 10.19 2.11 -13.65
C VAL A 311 11.70 2.08 -13.53
N CYS A 312 12.36 1.50 -14.52
CA CYS A 312 13.82 1.38 -14.61
C CYS A 312 14.42 2.26 -15.72
N GLY A 313 13.60 2.80 -16.63
CA GLY A 313 14.08 3.71 -17.68
C GLY A 313 12.99 4.62 -18.22
N PHE A 314 13.39 5.85 -18.58
CA PHE A 314 12.53 6.83 -19.22
C PHE A 314 13.31 7.63 -20.27
N GLU A 315 12.75 7.75 -21.47
CA GLU A 315 13.26 8.64 -22.51
C GLU A 315 12.11 9.37 -23.19
N ALA A 316 12.27 10.66 -23.46
CA ALA A 316 11.35 11.45 -24.28
C ALA A 316 12.10 11.99 -25.51
N HIS A 317 11.64 11.61 -26.69
CA HIS A 317 12.24 12.00 -27.97
C HIS A 317 11.37 13.08 -28.60
N ILE A 318 11.89 14.30 -28.69
CA ILE A 318 11.18 15.49 -29.19
C ILE A 318 12.04 16.12 -30.29
N ASN A 319 11.63 16.00 -31.55
CA ASN A 319 12.43 16.43 -32.71
C ASN A 319 13.87 15.87 -32.65
N ASN A 320 14.89 16.74 -32.64
CA ASN A 320 16.30 16.36 -32.56
C ASN A 320 16.83 16.26 -31.11
N LYS A 321 15.97 16.38 -30.11
CA LYS A 321 16.32 16.33 -28.69
C LYS A 321 15.86 15.02 -28.08
N ILE A 322 16.78 14.32 -27.42
CA ILE A 322 16.47 13.13 -26.60
C ILE A 322 16.68 13.50 -25.15
N ILE A 323 15.60 13.48 -24.38
CA ILE A 323 15.64 13.63 -22.92
C ILE A 323 15.74 12.22 -22.36
N LYS A 324 16.79 11.95 -21.58
CA LYS A 324 16.96 10.68 -20.86
C LYS A 324 16.82 10.91 -19.37
N GLY A 325 15.93 10.16 -18.73
CA GLY A 325 15.85 10.09 -17.28
C GLY A 325 17.06 9.36 -16.74
N VAL A 326 17.80 10.01 -15.84
CA VAL A 326 18.91 9.37 -15.11
C VAL A 326 18.44 9.13 -13.70
N VAL A 327 18.39 7.86 -13.30
CA VAL A 327 18.08 7.48 -11.93
C VAL A 327 19.23 7.93 -11.04
N LYS A 328 18.89 8.73 -10.03
CA LYS A 328 19.83 9.22 -9.01
C LYS A 328 19.18 9.02 -7.64
N GLU A 329 20.01 9.05 -6.61
CA GLU A 329 19.54 9.17 -5.24
C GLU A 329 18.65 10.44 -5.14
N LYS A 330 17.57 10.33 -4.36
CA LYS A 330 16.46 11.28 -4.34
C LYS A 330 16.92 12.70 -3.97
N GLU A 331 17.79 12.83 -2.98
CA GLU A 331 18.31 14.12 -2.53
C GLU A 331 19.33 14.70 -3.49
N GLN A 332 20.21 13.86 -4.05
CA GLN A 332 21.12 14.27 -5.12
C GLN A 332 20.35 14.83 -6.33
N ALA A 333 19.28 14.16 -6.77
CA ALA A 333 18.45 14.60 -7.88
C ALA A 333 17.79 15.97 -7.62
N LYS A 334 17.28 16.19 -6.39
CA LYS A 334 16.66 17.47 -5.99
C LYS A 334 17.67 18.61 -5.90
N GLN A 335 18.88 18.34 -5.44
CA GLN A 335 19.93 19.36 -5.36
C GLN A 335 20.36 19.81 -6.74
N GLU A 336 20.73 18.88 -7.62
CA GLU A 336 21.15 19.20 -8.99
C GLU A 336 20.05 19.93 -9.78
N TYR A 337 18.78 19.57 -9.55
CA TYR A 337 17.64 20.29 -10.12
C TYR A 337 17.59 21.75 -9.70
N ARG A 338 17.68 22.03 -8.38
CA ARG A 338 17.65 23.40 -7.85
C ARG A 338 18.79 24.24 -8.43
N GLU A 339 20.00 23.69 -8.45
CA GLU A 339 21.17 24.33 -9.03
C GLU A 339 21.01 24.60 -10.54
N ALA A 340 20.36 23.71 -11.28
CA ALA A 340 20.10 23.88 -12.71
C ALA A 340 19.06 24.97 -13.00
N ILE A 341 17.99 25.07 -12.18
CA ILE A 341 17.00 26.15 -12.26
C ILE A 341 17.65 27.51 -11.95
N GLU A 342 18.50 27.59 -10.92
CA GLU A 342 19.25 28.81 -10.57
C GLU A 342 20.19 29.26 -11.69
N LYS A 343 20.75 28.31 -12.46
CA LYS A 343 21.61 28.57 -13.63
C LYS A 343 20.83 28.86 -14.92
N GLY A 344 19.50 28.91 -14.87
CA GLY A 344 18.65 29.18 -16.03
C GLY A 344 18.58 28.03 -17.04
N HIS A 345 19.01 26.83 -16.66
CA HIS A 345 18.83 25.64 -17.48
C HIS A 345 17.43 25.05 -17.24
N GLY A 346 16.74 24.68 -18.31
CA GLY A 346 15.46 23.98 -18.24
C GLY A 346 15.66 22.59 -17.63
N ALA A 347 15.60 22.50 -16.31
CA ALA A 347 15.70 21.27 -15.57
C ALA A 347 14.34 20.58 -15.52
N TYR A 348 14.31 19.27 -15.71
CA TYR A 348 13.11 18.45 -15.68
C TYR A 348 13.08 17.71 -14.35
N LEU A 349 12.13 18.02 -13.47
CA LEU A 349 12.01 17.37 -12.15
C LEU A 349 11.22 16.05 -12.30
N MET A 350 11.68 15.00 -11.64
CA MET A 350 11.00 13.71 -11.52
C MET A 350 10.16 13.68 -10.22
N HIS A 351 8.84 13.68 -10.41
CA HIS A 351 7.74 13.77 -9.44
C HIS A 351 7.09 12.44 -8.99
N GLN A 352 7.53 11.67 -7.98
CA GLN A 352 6.66 10.57 -7.49
C GLN A 352 5.78 11.10 -6.34
N GLU A 353 4.60 11.61 -6.67
CA GLU A 353 3.64 12.20 -5.71
C GLU A 353 2.89 11.13 -4.90
N GLN A 354 2.77 9.91 -5.44
CA GLN A 354 2.01 8.80 -4.84
C GLN A 354 2.69 7.45 -5.13
N ALA A 355 2.47 6.44 -4.28
CA ALA A 355 3.13 5.13 -4.34
C ALA A 355 2.90 4.35 -5.66
N GLN A 356 1.94 4.76 -6.49
CA GLN A 356 1.44 4.01 -7.66
C GLN A 356 1.36 4.85 -8.95
N VAL A 357 1.93 6.06 -8.96
CA VAL A 357 1.92 6.94 -10.14
C VAL A 357 3.31 7.49 -10.42
N PHE A 358 3.81 7.26 -11.62
CA PHE A 358 5.03 7.84 -12.14
C PHE A 358 4.72 9.15 -12.86
N SER A 359 5.34 10.27 -12.46
CA SER A 359 5.16 11.53 -13.17
C SER A 359 6.47 12.27 -13.46
N VAL A 360 6.57 12.82 -14.67
CA VAL A 360 7.76 13.49 -15.18
C VAL A 360 7.36 14.76 -15.94
N ALA A 361 8.00 15.89 -15.62
CA ALA A 361 7.89 17.08 -16.45
C ALA A 361 8.68 16.87 -17.76
N VAL A 362 8.01 16.88 -18.90
CA VAL A 362 8.62 16.83 -20.24
C VAL A 362 8.97 18.26 -20.73
N GLY A 363 8.34 19.28 -20.11
CA GLY A 363 8.49 20.71 -20.34
C GLY A 363 8.05 21.15 -21.72
N ASN A 364 8.75 22.09 -22.35
CA ASN A 364 8.26 22.77 -23.55
C ASN A 364 8.24 21.85 -24.79
N LEU A 365 7.04 21.42 -25.19
CA LEU A 365 6.74 20.67 -26.40
C LEU A 365 6.33 21.62 -27.53
N PRO A 366 7.09 21.73 -28.63
CA PRO A 366 6.78 22.65 -29.72
C PRO A 366 5.43 22.35 -30.40
N ALA A 367 4.86 23.37 -31.03
CA ALA A 367 3.66 23.25 -31.85
C ALA A 367 3.85 22.23 -32.99
N ASN A 368 2.79 21.50 -33.36
CA ASN A 368 2.77 20.57 -34.49
C ASN A 368 3.92 19.57 -34.51
N THR A 369 4.31 19.07 -33.33
CA THR A 369 5.46 18.19 -33.13
C THR A 369 5.03 16.85 -32.55
N GLU A 370 5.64 15.79 -33.05
CA GLU A 370 5.52 14.45 -32.49
C GLU A 370 6.51 14.24 -31.36
N VAL A 371 6.05 13.59 -30.29
CA VAL A 371 6.89 13.17 -29.16
C VAL A 371 6.72 11.68 -28.93
N ILE A 372 7.85 10.99 -28.83
CA ILE A 372 7.89 9.56 -28.50
C ILE A 372 8.35 9.44 -27.06
N ILE A 373 7.47 8.94 -26.20
CA ILE A 373 7.78 8.59 -24.83
C ILE A 373 8.12 7.11 -24.78
N LYS A 374 9.34 6.77 -24.35
CA LYS A 374 9.79 5.41 -24.10
C LYS A 374 9.90 5.23 -22.59
N ILE A 375 9.08 4.37 -22.02
CA ILE A 375 9.17 3.96 -20.61
C ILE A 375 9.56 2.49 -20.55
N THR A 376 10.49 2.18 -19.67
CA THR A 376 10.92 0.81 -19.36
C THR A 376 10.60 0.53 -17.91
N TYR A 377 9.85 -0.52 -17.65
CA TYR A 377 9.50 -0.94 -16.30
C TYR A 377 9.58 -2.45 -16.16
N VAL A 378 9.84 -2.90 -14.94
CA VAL A 378 9.78 -4.31 -14.56
C VAL A 378 8.56 -4.54 -13.68
N ALA A 379 7.93 -5.72 -13.79
CA ALA A 379 6.79 -6.09 -12.96
C ALA A 379 6.76 -7.59 -12.65
N GLU A 380 6.16 -7.94 -11.52
CA GLU A 380 5.77 -9.32 -11.21
C GLU A 380 4.39 -9.64 -11.80
N LEU A 381 4.27 -10.80 -12.44
CA LEU A 381 3.05 -11.29 -13.08
C LEU A 381 2.21 -12.12 -12.10
N GLU A 382 0.91 -11.90 -12.14
CA GLU A 382 -0.06 -12.67 -11.36
C GLU A 382 -0.27 -14.07 -11.97
N ILE A 383 -0.47 -15.07 -11.10
CA ILE A 383 -0.91 -16.40 -11.48
C ILE A 383 -2.39 -16.55 -11.15
N GLU A 384 -3.22 -16.80 -12.17
CA GLU A 384 -4.66 -16.98 -12.04
C GLU A 384 -5.09 -18.31 -12.63
N ASN A 385 -5.82 -19.11 -11.85
CA ASN A 385 -6.29 -20.44 -12.27
C ASN A 385 -5.16 -21.34 -12.82
N GLY A 386 -3.92 -21.14 -12.36
CA GLY A 386 -2.74 -21.88 -12.81
C GLY A 386 -2.07 -21.32 -14.08
N ASP A 387 -2.55 -20.21 -14.63
CA ASP A 387 -1.94 -19.52 -15.77
C ASP A 387 -1.18 -18.28 -15.30
N ILE A 388 0.00 -18.02 -15.87
CA ILE A 388 0.71 -16.75 -15.71
C ILE A 388 0.06 -15.73 -16.65
N ILE A 389 -0.41 -14.61 -16.11
CA ILE A 389 -1.17 -13.61 -16.88
C ILE A 389 -0.40 -12.30 -17.02
N PHE A 390 -0.17 -11.90 -18.28
CA PHE A 390 0.24 -10.53 -18.62
C PHE A 390 -0.97 -9.73 -19.08
N ARG A 391 -1.15 -8.53 -18.53
CA ARG A 391 -2.25 -7.62 -18.88
C ARG A 391 -1.70 -6.27 -19.31
N PHE A 392 -2.31 -5.70 -20.33
CA PHE A 392 -2.09 -4.31 -20.72
C PHE A 392 -3.43 -3.63 -21.00
N PRO A 393 -3.79 -2.58 -20.25
CA PRO A 393 -5.09 -1.93 -20.35
C PRO A 393 -5.24 -1.15 -21.67
N SER A 394 -6.46 -1.12 -22.18
CA SER A 394 -6.84 -0.35 -23.38
C SER A 394 -6.98 1.14 -23.14
N LYS A 395 -7.38 1.50 -21.93
CA LYS A 395 -7.47 2.88 -21.46
C LYS A 395 -6.62 3.02 -20.22
N MET A 396 -5.77 4.03 -20.15
CA MET A 396 -4.94 4.24 -18.96
C MET A 396 -5.79 4.55 -17.71
N THR A 397 -7.03 5.04 -17.88
CA THR A 397 -8.04 5.19 -16.81
C THR A 397 -8.59 3.85 -16.28
N SER A 398 -8.54 2.77 -17.07
CA SER A 398 -9.00 1.43 -16.65
C SER A 398 -8.03 0.72 -15.69
N TRP A 399 -6.80 1.22 -15.53
CA TRP A 399 -5.87 0.73 -14.51
C TRP A 399 -6.46 0.87 -13.09
N GLN A 400 -7.32 1.87 -12.86
CA GLN A 400 -8.08 2.03 -11.61
C GLN A 400 -9.26 1.05 -11.48
N SER A 401 -9.74 0.43 -12.57
CA SER A 401 -10.90 -0.49 -12.49
C SER A 401 -10.59 -1.79 -11.75
N LYS A 402 -9.33 -2.25 -11.68
CA LYS A 402 -8.96 -3.34 -10.73
C LYS A 402 -9.22 -2.90 -9.28
N GLN A 403 -8.95 -1.63 -8.95
CA GLN A 403 -9.18 -1.07 -7.62
C GLN A 403 -10.67 -0.80 -7.33
N ALA A 404 -11.47 -0.49 -8.36
CA ALA A 404 -12.93 -0.34 -8.23
C ALA A 404 -13.68 -1.68 -8.08
N VAL A 405 -13.03 -2.82 -8.40
CA VAL A 405 -13.58 -4.16 -8.14
C VAL A 405 -13.22 -4.66 -6.73
N GLU A 406 -12.09 -4.21 -6.17
CA GLU A 406 -11.68 -4.53 -4.79
C GLU A 406 -12.24 -3.57 -3.73
N SER A 407 -12.57 -2.34 -4.12
CA SER A 407 -13.41 -1.44 -3.34
C SER A 407 -14.87 -1.65 -3.71
N ARG A 408 -15.68 -2.13 -2.77
CA ARG A 408 -17.14 -2.26 -2.96
C ARG A 408 -17.72 -0.89 -3.27
N ASP A 409 -18.00 -0.63 -4.54
CA ASP A 409 -19.19 0.04 -5.04
C ASP A 409 -19.30 -0.18 -6.55
N GLN A 410 -20.12 -1.17 -6.93
CA GLN A 410 -20.54 -1.38 -8.32
C GLN A 410 -21.52 -0.26 -8.72
N SER A 411 -21.02 0.96 -8.89
CA SER A 411 -21.77 2.03 -9.53
C SER A 411 -21.32 2.12 -11.00
N SER A 412 -22.25 1.73 -11.87
CA SER A 412 -22.30 1.98 -13.31
C SER A 412 -21.11 2.75 -13.93
N LEU A 413 -20.23 2.03 -14.62
CA LEU A 413 -19.29 2.60 -15.59
C LEU A 413 -20.11 3.31 -16.69
N ARG A 414 -20.36 4.61 -16.53
CA ARG A 414 -20.77 5.46 -17.65
C ARG A 414 -19.53 5.66 -18.51
N SER A 415 -19.45 4.90 -19.59
CA SER A 415 -18.60 5.24 -20.73
C SER A 415 -19.11 6.55 -21.34
N ILE A 416 -18.59 7.68 -20.89
CA ILE A 416 -18.73 8.95 -21.59
C ILE A 416 -17.50 9.08 -22.47
N GLY A 417 -17.70 9.05 -23.80
CA GLY A 417 -16.68 9.42 -24.77
C GLY A 417 -16.28 10.89 -24.55
N ILE A 418 -15.04 11.29 -24.77
CA ILE A 418 -14.43 11.57 -26.07
C ILE A 418 -12.93 11.75 -25.76
N VAL A 419 -12.01 10.88 -26.17
CA VAL A 419 -11.43 10.90 -27.52
C VAL A 419 -11.54 9.51 -28.14
N ASP A 420 -12.36 9.42 -29.18
CA ASP A 420 -12.62 8.24 -30.00
C ASP A 420 -11.48 7.99 -30.99
N GLU A 421 -10.24 8.05 -30.52
CA GLU A 421 -9.10 7.61 -31.30
C GLU A 421 -8.70 6.25 -30.79
N LYS A 422 -9.29 5.23 -31.44
CA LYS A 422 -8.70 3.92 -31.56
C LYS A 422 -7.20 4.07 -31.80
N VAL A 423 -6.41 3.75 -30.78
CA VAL A 423 -4.95 3.90 -30.79
C VAL A 423 -4.35 2.69 -31.48
N GLU A 424 -3.41 2.93 -32.40
CA GLU A 424 -2.68 1.85 -33.04
C GLU A 424 -1.89 1.07 -31.99
N PHE A 425 -2.05 -0.25 -31.94
CA PHE A 425 -1.42 -1.09 -30.94
C PHE A 425 -0.62 -2.21 -31.57
N SER A 426 0.63 -2.29 -31.14
CA SER A 426 1.51 -3.40 -31.50
C SER A 426 2.12 -3.98 -30.23
N PHE A 427 2.19 -5.30 -30.19
CA PHE A 427 2.73 -6.04 -29.07
C PHE A 427 3.65 -7.14 -29.58
N LYS A 428 4.86 -7.19 -29.03
CA LYS A 428 5.82 -8.27 -29.23
C LYS A 428 6.31 -8.75 -27.88
N ALA A 429 6.41 -10.06 -27.70
CA ALA A 429 7.07 -10.59 -26.51
C ALA A 429 8.00 -11.76 -26.81
N SER A 430 9.11 -11.79 -26.07
CA SER A 430 9.95 -12.98 -25.91
C SER A 430 9.67 -13.58 -24.55
N ILE A 431 9.40 -14.88 -24.52
CA ILE A 431 8.94 -15.58 -23.33
C ILE A 431 9.89 -16.74 -23.08
N ARG A 432 10.44 -16.82 -21.87
CA ARG A 432 11.28 -17.91 -21.40
C ARG A 432 10.70 -18.46 -20.11
N MET A 433 10.42 -19.75 -20.10
CA MET A 433 9.78 -20.43 -18.98
C MET A 433 10.70 -21.52 -18.43
N PRO A 434 10.63 -21.80 -17.13
CA PRO A 434 11.43 -22.86 -16.49
C PRO A 434 10.94 -24.27 -16.85
N TYR A 435 9.69 -24.39 -17.31
CA TYR A 435 9.04 -25.64 -17.70
C TYR A 435 8.37 -25.51 -19.05
N ASN A 436 7.91 -26.64 -19.59
CA ASN A 436 7.26 -26.71 -20.89
C ASN A 436 5.97 -25.87 -20.92
N ILE A 437 5.82 -25.07 -21.96
CA ILE A 437 4.64 -24.24 -22.23
C ILE A 437 3.58 -25.14 -22.90
N ILE A 438 2.53 -25.48 -22.16
CA ILE A 438 1.40 -26.27 -22.67
C ILE A 438 0.49 -25.41 -23.52
N LYS A 439 0.19 -24.20 -23.04
CA LYS A 439 -0.77 -23.30 -23.67
C LYS A 439 -0.25 -21.88 -23.61
N LEU A 440 -0.40 -21.18 -24.72
CA LEU A 440 0.00 -19.78 -24.83
C LEU A 440 -0.94 -19.07 -25.79
N PHE A 441 -1.83 -18.23 -25.28
CA PHE A 441 -2.85 -17.59 -26.09
C PHE A 441 -3.29 -16.27 -25.46
N SER A 442 -3.90 -15.41 -26.27
CA SER A 442 -4.62 -14.25 -25.79
C SER A 442 -6.11 -14.51 -25.96
N PRO A 443 -6.94 -14.41 -24.90
CA PRO A 443 -8.38 -14.49 -25.04
C PRO A 443 -8.97 -13.24 -25.72
N THR A 444 -8.23 -12.13 -25.76
CA THR A 444 -8.73 -10.85 -26.29
C THR A 444 -8.24 -10.54 -27.70
N HIS A 445 -7.04 -10.97 -28.08
CA HIS A 445 -6.43 -10.64 -29.36
C HIS A 445 -5.83 -11.85 -30.08
N ARG A 446 -5.68 -11.76 -31.41
CA ARG A 446 -5.07 -12.82 -32.22
C ARG A 446 -3.55 -12.66 -32.25
N LEU A 447 -2.84 -13.75 -32.01
CA LEU A 447 -1.38 -13.77 -31.92
C LEU A 447 -0.76 -14.64 -33.02
N ARG A 448 0.35 -14.19 -33.59
CA ARG A 448 1.34 -15.03 -34.26
C ARG A 448 2.33 -15.50 -33.21
N ARG A 449 2.59 -16.80 -33.18
CA ARG A 449 3.49 -17.41 -32.20
C ARG A 449 4.45 -18.38 -32.88
N LYS A 450 5.70 -18.37 -32.42
CA LYS A 450 6.68 -19.42 -32.67
C LYS A 450 7.05 -19.99 -31.31
N LEU A 451 6.73 -21.27 -31.11
CA LEU A 451 6.86 -21.96 -29.83
C LEU A 451 7.88 -23.09 -29.95
N THR A 452 8.72 -23.20 -28.92
CA THR A 452 9.48 -24.38 -28.53
C THR A 452 9.07 -24.74 -27.10
N ASP A 453 9.59 -25.83 -26.54
CA ASP A 453 9.16 -26.33 -25.22
C ASP A 453 9.14 -25.23 -24.14
N CYS A 454 10.24 -24.49 -23.97
CA CYS A 454 10.37 -23.47 -22.91
C CYS A 454 10.46 -22.02 -23.42
N ILE A 455 10.52 -21.82 -24.74
CA ILE A 455 10.73 -20.49 -25.33
C ILE A 455 9.63 -20.20 -26.35
N ALA A 456 9.00 -19.04 -26.23
CA ALA A 456 8.05 -18.54 -27.20
C ALA A 456 8.42 -17.13 -27.68
N MET A 457 8.20 -16.88 -28.96
CA MET A 457 8.15 -15.53 -29.52
C MET A 457 6.74 -15.27 -30.00
N ILE A 458 6.15 -14.18 -29.54
CA ILE A 458 4.79 -13.79 -29.90
C ILE A 458 4.76 -12.38 -30.45
N GLU A 459 3.87 -12.20 -31.41
CA GLU A 459 3.61 -10.92 -32.06
C GLU A 459 2.12 -10.82 -32.33
N LEU A 460 1.54 -9.67 -32.05
CA LEU A 460 0.16 -9.38 -32.40
C LEU A 460 -0.02 -9.46 -33.93
N LEU A 461 -1.08 -10.11 -34.39
CA LEU A 461 -1.41 -10.12 -35.82
C LEU A 461 -2.05 -8.79 -36.21
N ASP A 462 -1.43 -8.12 -37.19
CA ASP A 462 -1.83 -6.81 -37.75
C ASP A 462 -1.84 -5.66 -36.72
N ASN A 463 -1.71 -4.42 -37.21
CA ASN A 463 -1.78 -3.22 -36.37
C ASN A 463 -3.25 -3.01 -35.96
N ILE A 464 -3.65 -3.69 -34.90
CA ILE A 464 -5.01 -3.64 -34.36
C ILE A 464 -5.15 -2.37 -33.54
N LEU A 465 -6.35 -1.81 -33.60
CA LEU A 465 -6.76 -0.70 -32.76
C LEU A 465 -7.13 -1.22 -31.37
N LEU A 466 -6.50 -0.72 -30.32
CA LEU A 466 -6.72 -1.20 -28.96
C LEU A 466 -8.10 -0.77 -28.44
N ASP A 467 -9.08 -1.65 -28.60
CA ASP A 467 -10.49 -1.41 -28.22
C ASP A 467 -10.87 -2.02 -26.86
N ARG A 468 -10.02 -2.91 -26.34
CA ARG A 468 -10.19 -3.66 -25.09
C ARG A 468 -8.83 -4.08 -24.54
N ASP A 469 -8.79 -4.46 -23.28
CA ASP A 469 -7.53 -4.81 -22.62
C ASP A 469 -6.86 -6.01 -23.31
N PHE A 470 -5.54 -5.91 -23.49
CA PHE A 470 -4.73 -7.00 -23.98
C PHE A 470 -4.41 -7.95 -22.83
N ILE A 471 -4.77 -9.22 -22.98
CA ILE A 471 -4.49 -10.27 -22.00
C ILE A 471 -3.70 -11.36 -22.69
N LEU A 472 -2.60 -11.79 -22.10
CA LEU A 472 -1.82 -12.95 -22.53
C LEU A 472 -1.80 -13.97 -21.39
N SER A 473 -2.26 -15.19 -21.66
CA SER A 473 -2.26 -16.32 -20.73
C SER A 473 -1.20 -17.34 -21.16
N ILE A 474 -0.42 -17.80 -20.19
CA ILE A 474 0.66 -18.78 -20.34
C ILE A 474 0.46 -19.90 -19.31
N THR A 475 0.22 -21.11 -19.79
CA THR A 475 0.08 -22.32 -18.96
C THR A 475 1.33 -23.19 -19.08
N LEU A 476 1.91 -23.59 -17.96
CA LEU A 476 3.04 -24.52 -17.90
C LEU A 476 2.60 -25.91 -17.43
N ASP A 477 3.41 -26.92 -17.74
CA ASP A 477 3.21 -28.30 -17.28
C ASP A 477 3.39 -28.46 -15.76
N SER A 478 4.14 -27.56 -15.13
CA SER A 478 4.43 -27.63 -13.70
C SER A 478 4.51 -26.25 -13.06
N THR A 479 3.41 -25.47 -13.14
CA THR A 479 3.34 -24.12 -12.55
C THR A 479 3.48 -24.11 -11.03
N ASN A 480 3.05 -25.18 -10.36
CA ASN A 480 2.99 -25.27 -8.90
C ASN A 480 4.27 -25.78 -8.22
N LEU A 481 5.26 -26.24 -8.99
CA LEU A 481 6.51 -26.70 -8.40
C LEU A 481 7.33 -25.50 -7.91
N PRO A 482 7.88 -25.58 -6.67
CA PRO A 482 8.84 -24.60 -6.17
C PRO A 482 10.02 -24.50 -7.14
N ARG A 483 10.44 -23.28 -7.46
CA ARG A 483 11.55 -23.06 -8.39
C ARG A 483 12.34 -21.83 -8.04
N ILE A 484 13.59 -21.83 -8.51
CA ILE A 484 14.52 -20.71 -8.36
C ILE A 484 14.96 -20.24 -9.74
N SER A 485 14.89 -18.94 -9.99
CA SER A 485 15.54 -18.28 -11.12
C SER A 485 16.77 -17.53 -10.62
N ASN A 486 17.91 -17.72 -11.28
CA ASN A 486 19.16 -17.06 -10.96
C ASN A 486 19.60 -16.20 -12.15
N GLU A 487 19.79 -14.91 -11.91
CA GLU A 487 20.31 -13.96 -12.88
C GLU A 487 21.70 -13.49 -12.42
N THR A 488 22.67 -13.60 -13.31
CA THR A 488 24.06 -13.18 -13.07
C THR A 488 24.37 -11.96 -13.92
N SER A 489 24.81 -10.89 -13.29
CA SER A 489 25.20 -9.67 -14.01
C SER A 489 26.71 -9.66 -14.27
N ASP A 490 27.09 -9.49 -15.54
CA ASP A 490 28.48 -9.23 -15.96
C ASP A 490 28.81 -7.72 -15.96
N LEU A 491 27.89 -6.86 -15.49
CA LEU A 491 28.08 -5.42 -15.49
C LEU A 491 29.02 -4.98 -14.36
N SER A 492 30.28 -4.83 -14.75
CA SER A 492 31.39 -4.09 -14.14
C SER A 492 32.49 -4.90 -13.45
N ASN A 493 33.73 -4.55 -13.80
CA ASN A 493 35.00 -5.13 -13.35
C ASN A 493 35.13 -5.24 -11.81
N ASN A 494 34.70 -6.37 -11.23
CA ASN A 494 35.19 -7.03 -9.99
C ASN A 494 34.13 -7.54 -8.99
N LEU A 495 32.83 -7.59 -9.32
CA LEU A 495 31.84 -8.24 -8.44
C LEU A 495 30.88 -9.13 -9.25
N ASN A 496 30.95 -10.44 -9.02
CA ASN A 496 29.92 -11.40 -9.46
C ASN A 496 28.63 -11.12 -8.67
N CYS A 497 27.78 -10.22 -9.15
CA CYS A 497 26.47 -10.00 -8.57
C CYS A 497 25.50 -11.08 -9.08
N GLN A 498 25.00 -11.90 -8.14
CA GLN A 498 23.96 -12.88 -8.40
C GLN A 498 22.66 -12.43 -7.73
N ALA A 499 21.56 -12.46 -8.48
CA ALA A 499 20.23 -12.23 -7.97
C ALA A 499 19.42 -13.53 -8.11
N CYS A 500 18.81 -13.98 -7.03
CA CYS A 500 17.98 -15.18 -7.02
C CYS A 500 16.54 -14.81 -6.66
N MET A 501 15.58 -15.34 -7.42
CA MET A 501 14.16 -15.23 -7.13
C MET A 501 13.59 -16.63 -6.89
N LEU A 502 12.92 -16.80 -5.75
CA LEU A 502 12.26 -18.03 -5.33
C LEU A 502 10.77 -17.90 -5.62
N THR A 503 10.25 -18.73 -6.52
CA THR A 503 8.82 -18.75 -6.88
C THR A 503 8.15 -19.96 -6.23
N PHE A 504 7.21 -19.71 -5.31
CA PHE A 504 6.45 -20.73 -4.60
C PHE A 504 4.94 -20.50 -4.79
N TYR A 505 4.32 -21.30 -5.66
CA TYR A 505 2.88 -21.23 -5.94
C TYR A 505 2.22 -22.60 -5.71
N PRO A 506 2.08 -23.05 -4.46
CA PRO A 506 1.63 -24.40 -4.16
C PRO A 506 0.18 -24.58 -4.62
N ARG A 507 -0.11 -25.73 -5.25
CA ARG A 507 -1.49 -26.17 -5.39
C ARG A 507 -1.88 -26.87 -4.10
N PHE A 508 -2.76 -26.24 -3.34
CA PHE A 508 -3.40 -26.92 -2.24
C PHE A 508 -4.40 -27.90 -2.83
N GLU A 509 -4.11 -29.20 -2.72
CA GLU A 509 -5.15 -30.21 -2.86
C GLU A 509 -6.12 -29.99 -1.70
N ILE A 510 -7.28 -29.41 -2.00
CA ILE A 510 -8.40 -29.52 -1.08
C ILE A 510 -8.70 -31.01 -1.07
N SER A 511 -8.30 -31.69 0.00
CA SER A 511 -8.68 -33.08 0.22
C SER A 511 -10.19 -33.10 0.22
N ALA A 512 -10.79 -33.51 -0.89
CA ALA A 512 -12.20 -33.85 -0.93
C ALA A 512 -12.35 -35.11 -0.08
N ASN A 513 -12.33 -34.96 1.24
CA ASN A 513 -13.01 -35.89 2.10
C ASN A 513 -14.46 -35.84 1.61
N SER A 514 -14.93 -36.92 1.00
CA SER A 514 -16.31 -37.05 0.49
C SER A 514 -17.39 -36.85 1.57
N ASN A 515 -16.98 -36.58 2.81
CA ASN A 515 -17.79 -36.30 3.99
C ASN A 515 -17.67 -34.87 4.53
N GLU A 516 -16.88 -33.96 3.94
CA GLU A 516 -16.88 -32.55 4.36
C GLU A 516 -18.14 -31.84 3.87
N GLN A 517 -18.95 -31.37 4.81
CA GLN A 517 -20.17 -30.62 4.53
C GLN A 517 -19.80 -29.19 4.18
N ILE A 518 -20.04 -28.78 2.94
CA ILE A 518 -19.82 -27.40 2.51
C ILE A 518 -21.12 -26.64 2.73
N GLN A 519 -21.12 -25.64 3.62
CA GLN A 519 -22.27 -24.75 3.82
C GLN A 519 -21.99 -23.36 3.23
N ILE A 520 -22.80 -22.96 2.26
CA ILE A 520 -22.69 -21.67 1.57
C ILE A 520 -23.86 -20.77 1.99
N ILE A 521 -23.57 -19.61 2.57
CA ILE A 521 -24.61 -18.64 2.95
C ILE A 521 -24.49 -17.40 2.08
N PHE A 522 -25.46 -17.19 1.19
CA PHE A 522 -25.57 -15.98 0.40
C PHE A 522 -26.22 -14.89 1.24
N ILE A 523 -25.51 -13.77 1.44
CA ILE A 523 -26.05 -12.61 2.16
C ILE A 523 -26.27 -11.49 1.13
N ILE A 524 -27.53 -11.17 0.82
CA ILE A 524 -27.92 -10.31 -0.31
C ILE A 524 -28.59 -9.03 0.21
N ASP A 525 -28.06 -7.87 -0.17
CA ASP A 525 -28.68 -6.57 0.08
C ASP A 525 -29.95 -6.41 -0.79
N VAL A 526 -31.06 -6.04 -0.18
CA VAL A 526 -32.35 -5.74 -0.84
C VAL A 526 -32.85 -4.33 -0.50
N SER A 527 -31.97 -3.45 -0.01
CA SER A 527 -32.29 -2.05 0.28
C SER A 527 -32.76 -1.29 -0.97
N ASN A 528 -33.40 -0.14 -0.76
CA ASN A 528 -33.89 0.72 -1.85
C ASN A 528 -32.82 1.10 -2.89
N SER A 529 -31.54 1.08 -2.53
CA SER A 529 -30.42 1.33 -3.46
C SER A 529 -30.24 0.23 -4.52
N MET A 530 -30.72 -0.99 -4.23
CA MET A 530 -30.65 -2.16 -5.10
C MET A 530 -31.79 -2.21 -6.14
N ASN A 531 -32.70 -1.24 -6.13
CA ASN A 531 -33.85 -1.23 -7.02
C ASN A 531 -33.44 -1.11 -8.51
N GLY A 532 -34.23 -1.69 -9.41
CA GLY A 532 -33.94 -1.71 -10.84
C GLY A 532 -32.99 -2.83 -11.28
N ASN A 533 -31.90 -2.48 -11.95
CA ASN A 533 -31.01 -3.46 -12.59
C ASN A 533 -30.12 -4.22 -11.59
N TYR A 534 -29.77 -3.63 -10.45
CA TYR A 534 -28.90 -4.25 -9.45
C TYR A 534 -29.54 -5.49 -8.82
N VAL A 535 -30.81 -5.43 -8.41
CA VAL A 535 -31.57 -6.61 -7.95
C VAL A 535 -31.67 -7.68 -9.03
N LYS A 536 -31.81 -7.30 -10.31
CA LYS A 536 -31.87 -8.26 -11.42
C LYS A 536 -30.53 -8.97 -11.61
N GLN A 537 -29.42 -8.23 -11.55
CA GLN A 537 -28.06 -8.80 -11.62
C GLN A 537 -27.75 -9.68 -10.41
N ALA A 538 -28.11 -9.26 -9.20
CA ALA A 538 -27.95 -10.07 -7.99
C ALA A 538 -28.72 -11.39 -8.09
N LYS A 539 -29.96 -11.36 -8.62
CA LYS A 539 -30.74 -12.57 -8.90
C LYS A 539 -30.12 -13.45 -9.97
N GLN A 540 -29.61 -12.86 -11.06
CA GLN A 540 -28.93 -13.61 -12.13
C GLN A 540 -27.65 -14.27 -11.62
N LEU A 541 -26.87 -13.57 -10.80
CA LEU A 541 -25.64 -14.08 -10.19
C LEU A 541 -25.96 -15.22 -9.22
N ALA A 542 -26.93 -15.03 -8.31
CA ALA A 542 -27.39 -16.08 -7.41
C ALA A 542 -27.90 -17.31 -8.19
N HIS A 543 -28.68 -17.10 -9.26
CA HIS A 543 -29.13 -18.18 -10.13
C HIS A 543 -27.95 -18.90 -10.80
N LEU A 544 -26.97 -18.16 -11.31
CA LEU A 544 -25.78 -18.74 -11.95
C LEU A 544 -24.94 -19.55 -10.95
N PHE A 545 -24.80 -19.09 -9.71
CA PHE A 545 -24.17 -19.85 -8.64
C PHE A 545 -24.94 -21.12 -8.31
N LEU A 546 -26.26 -21.03 -8.10
CA LEU A 546 -27.12 -22.18 -7.81
C LEU A 546 -27.17 -23.21 -8.94
N THR A 547 -27.07 -22.77 -10.20
CA THR A 547 -27.07 -23.65 -11.37
C THR A 547 -25.71 -24.36 -11.55
N ASN A 548 -24.61 -23.72 -11.15
CA ASN A 548 -23.26 -24.28 -11.26
C ASN A 548 -22.79 -25.00 -9.99
N LEU A 549 -23.56 -24.94 -8.90
CA LEU A 549 -23.37 -25.82 -7.76
C LEU A 549 -23.60 -27.25 -8.25
N LYS A 550 -22.56 -28.08 -8.18
CA LYS A 550 -22.64 -29.48 -8.61
C LYS A 550 -23.73 -30.17 -7.79
N THR A 551 -24.84 -30.49 -8.44
CA THR A 551 -26.01 -31.15 -7.83
C THR A 551 -25.72 -32.57 -7.34
N ASP A 552 -24.58 -33.14 -7.74
CA ASP A 552 -24.20 -34.51 -7.42
C ASP A 552 -23.46 -34.64 -6.08
N ASP A 553 -23.03 -33.53 -5.47
CA ASP A 553 -22.44 -33.51 -4.13
C ASP A 553 -23.56 -33.43 -3.08
N THR A 554 -24.00 -34.59 -2.56
CA THR A 554 -25.00 -34.72 -1.48
C THR A 554 -24.60 -34.06 -0.15
N ASN A 555 -23.42 -33.43 -0.11
CA ASN A 555 -22.82 -32.82 1.07
C ASN A 555 -22.69 -31.29 0.97
N THR A 556 -23.31 -30.66 -0.03
CA THR A 556 -23.34 -29.20 -0.17
C THR A 556 -24.69 -28.63 0.26
N TYR A 557 -24.68 -27.82 1.32
CA TYR A 557 -25.84 -27.08 1.80
C TYR A 557 -25.71 -25.61 1.41
N PHE A 558 -26.82 -24.96 1.08
CA PHE A 558 -26.82 -23.52 0.89
C PHE A 558 -27.98 -22.86 1.63
N ASN A 559 -27.82 -21.58 1.96
CA ASN A 559 -28.88 -20.73 2.47
C ASN A 559 -28.78 -19.34 1.85
N VAL A 560 -29.90 -18.62 1.79
CA VAL A 560 -29.97 -17.25 1.28
C VAL A 560 -30.61 -16.36 2.35
N ILE A 561 -29.87 -15.34 2.78
CA ILE A 561 -30.30 -14.34 3.75
C ILE A 561 -30.34 -13.00 3.03
N THR A 562 -31.52 -12.37 3.01
CA THR A 562 -31.67 -11.00 2.51
C THR A 562 -31.66 -10.01 3.66
N PHE A 563 -31.06 -8.84 3.48
CA PHE A 563 -31.08 -7.75 4.45
C PHE A 563 -31.34 -6.40 3.76
N GLY A 564 -32.06 -5.51 4.44
CA GLY A 564 -32.61 -4.29 3.83
C GLY A 564 -34.13 -4.28 3.93
N SER A 565 -34.72 -3.09 4.00
CA SER A 565 -36.16 -2.85 4.22
C SER A 565 -36.87 -2.42 2.94
#